data_AF-A0A212THM3-F1
#
_entry.id   AF-A0A212THM3-F1
#
_cell.length_a   1.000
_cell.length_b   1.000
_cell.length_c   1.000
_cell.angle_alpha   90.00
_cell.angle_beta   90.00
_cell.angle_gamma   90.00
#
_symmetry.space_group_name_H-M   'P 1'
#
loop_
_entity.id
_entity.type
_entity.pdbx_description
1 polymer ?
#
loop_
_entity_poly.entity_id
_entity_poly.type
_entity_poly.pdbx_seq_one_letter_code
_entity_poly.pdbx_strand_id
1 'polypeptide(L)'
;MNYSETDSLISFLRTARWPVFTKRQPTFFSIAGISGKELPLSNTYSFFFRSEADHGLGALFTLALLDVVRRKSPGTELPVLDGPVRVSREHSMDEGQWLDLLVHNGTSDSSLHGASFAILIENKVNHWLHNDLDNYWNSVRGPACKMGIVLGKNPEQPDAPWLFISHPELAQAVEARLGAVLSQAHTRYLPLLLHLLEYLKQMTDSNHDNFALAFNFAHRHRAELALAQNVINQFNDKGLANVIVEAWGPEYKQQGVFEDRVDIMHVQRNDVRYIVFYGHMLELDKESTYGITLYAGGAERKAVANWFTYLSGQQAAIDAGLSRLDWFDKSYKELVIGKKYTFTGSSLEEFRQEVREALERDWKPLEPAWLTKSISAVSAEATVLPVVSSLDELS
;
A
#
# COMPACT_ATOMS: atom_id res chain seq x y z
N MET A 1 15.93 -17.46 -27.15
CA MET A 1 14.54 -17.13 -27.53
C MET A 1 14.51 -16.94 -29.02
N ASN A 2 13.49 -17.47 -29.69
CA ASN A 2 13.30 -17.24 -31.12
C ASN A 2 12.61 -15.87 -31.31
N TYR A 3 12.84 -15.17 -32.43
CA TYR A 3 12.34 -13.80 -32.65
C TYR A 3 10.83 -13.63 -32.36
N SER A 4 10.02 -14.64 -32.69
CA SER A 4 8.57 -14.61 -32.44
C SER A 4 8.18 -14.59 -30.95
N GLU A 5 8.99 -15.19 -30.07
CA GLU A 5 8.73 -15.21 -28.62
C GLU A 5 9.01 -13.83 -28.01
N THR A 6 10.07 -13.17 -28.48
CA THR A 6 10.46 -11.82 -28.03
C THR A 6 9.41 -10.78 -28.43
N ASP A 7 8.96 -10.79 -29.68
CA ASP A 7 7.93 -9.86 -30.16
C ASP A 7 6.60 -10.07 -29.43
N SER A 8 6.24 -11.33 -29.18
CA SER A 8 5.05 -11.68 -28.39
C SER A 8 5.15 -11.18 -26.95
N LEU A 9 6.33 -11.30 -26.32
CA LEU A 9 6.55 -10.80 -24.97
C LEU A 9 6.47 -9.28 -24.90
N ILE A 10 7.14 -8.56 -25.81
CA ILE A 10 7.12 -7.10 -25.88
C ILE A 10 5.68 -6.60 -26.08
N SER A 11 4.94 -7.23 -27.00
CA SER A 11 3.52 -6.92 -27.22
C SER A 11 2.72 -7.14 -25.94
N PHE A 12 2.90 -8.27 -25.26
CA PHE A 12 2.23 -8.55 -23.99
C PHE A 12 2.53 -7.46 -22.94
N LEU A 13 3.81 -7.17 -22.68
CA LEU A 13 4.21 -6.22 -21.64
C LEU A 13 3.64 -4.81 -21.87
N ARG A 14 3.54 -4.38 -23.13
CA ARG A 14 3.01 -3.05 -23.50
C ARG A 14 1.49 -2.96 -23.53
N THR A 15 0.79 -4.06 -23.83
CA THR A 15 -0.66 -4.03 -24.10
C THR A 15 -1.51 -4.72 -23.05
N ALA A 16 -0.90 -5.51 -22.16
CA ALA A 16 -1.60 -6.17 -21.08
C ALA A 16 -2.30 -5.14 -20.18
N ARG A 17 -3.55 -5.45 -19.83
CA ARG A 17 -4.31 -4.67 -18.85
C ARG A 17 -3.93 -5.14 -17.45
N TRP A 18 -2.83 -4.60 -16.95
CA TRP A 18 -2.33 -4.89 -15.60
C TRP A 18 -3.40 -4.58 -14.54
N PRO A 19 -3.57 -5.43 -13.52
CA PRO A 19 -4.46 -5.13 -12.41
C PRO A 19 -3.95 -3.87 -11.70
N VAL A 20 -4.74 -2.79 -11.76
CA VAL A 20 -4.42 -1.53 -11.09
C VAL A 20 -4.95 -1.58 -9.67
N PHE A 21 -4.05 -1.67 -8.70
CA PHE A 21 -4.41 -1.51 -7.30
C PHE A 21 -4.50 -0.02 -6.99
N THR A 22 -5.71 0.53 -7.02
CA THR A 22 -5.90 1.93 -6.63
C THR A 22 -5.54 2.10 -5.16
N LYS A 23 -4.56 2.96 -4.87
CA LYS A 23 -4.22 3.33 -3.49
C LYS A 23 -5.45 3.94 -2.83
N ARG A 24 -5.94 3.29 -1.77
CA ARG A 24 -7.09 3.76 -1.01
C ARG A 24 -6.84 5.18 -0.52
N GLN A 25 -7.80 6.06 -0.78
CA GLN A 25 -7.77 7.40 -0.19
C GLN A 25 -8.16 7.31 1.28
N PRO A 26 -7.44 8.01 2.18
CA PRO A 26 -7.78 7.99 3.59
C PRO A 26 -9.16 8.61 3.83
N THR A 27 -10.02 7.90 4.55
CA THR A 27 -11.31 8.43 5.05
C THR A 27 -11.11 9.15 6.37
N PHE A 28 -12.09 9.96 6.79
CA PHE A 28 -12.09 10.57 8.13
C PHE A 28 -11.81 9.55 9.25
N PHE A 29 -12.38 8.34 9.17
CA PHE A 29 -12.18 7.26 10.15
C PHE A 29 -10.73 6.76 10.21
N SER A 30 -10.03 6.73 9.06
CA SER A 30 -8.61 6.37 9.00
C SER A 30 -7.71 7.48 9.52
N ILE A 31 -8.01 8.74 9.16
CA ILE A 31 -7.26 9.92 9.60
C ILE A 31 -7.38 10.09 11.11
N ALA A 32 -8.57 9.89 11.67
CA ALA A 32 -8.83 10.03 13.10
C ALA A 32 -8.37 8.83 13.95
N GLY A 33 -7.80 7.77 13.35
CA GLY A 33 -7.33 6.60 14.11
C GLY A 33 -8.45 5.79 14.79
N ILE A 34 -9.66 5.83 14.22
CA ILE A 34 -10.84 5.09 14.73
C ILE A 34 -11.27 3.97 13.78
N SER A 35 -10.49 3.71 12.73
CA SER A 35 -10.68 2.55 11.87
C SER A 35 -10.63 1.26 12.67
N GLY A 36 -11.57 0.35 12.42
CA GLY A 36 -11.68 -0.93 13.12
C GLY A 36 -12.34 -0.89 14.50
N LYS A 37 -12.78 0.28 14.99
CA LYS A 37 -13.42 0.40 16.31
C LYS A 37 -14.95 0.36 16.19
N GLU A 38 -15.59 -0.60 16.87
CA GLU A 38 -17.05 -0.81 16.86
C GLU A 38 -17.80 0.37 17.49
N LEU A 39 -17.38 0.83 18.67
CA LEU A 39 -18.09 1.90 19.39
C LEU A 39 -18.19 3.24 18.61
N PRO A 40 -17.10 3.81 18.03
CA PRO A 40 -17.19 4.99 17.16
C PRO A 40 -18.06 4.76 15.92
N LEU A 41 -18.07 3.53 15.39
CA LEU A 41 -18.92 3.19 14.26
C LEU A 41 -20.40 3.13 14.65
N SER A 42 -20.74 2.50 15.79
CA SER A 42 -22.09 2.49 16.36
C SER A 42 -22.57 3.92 16.69
N ASN A 43 -21.69 4.80 17.18
CA ASN A 43 -21.97 6.23 17.33
C ASN A 43 -22.41 6.88 16.01
N THR A 44 -21.65 6.62 14.95
CA THR A 44 -21.93 7.18 13.63
C THR A 44 -23.23 6.63 13.04
N TYR A 45 -23.45 5.32 13.15
CA TYR A 45 -24.72 4.70 12.74
C TYR A 45 -25.91 5.30 13.49
N SER A 46 -25.81 5.42 14.81
CA SER A 46 -26.88 6.00 15.64
C SER A 46 -27.25 7.42 15.21
N PHE A 47 -26.27 8.22 14.78
CA PHE A 47 -26.54 9.55 14.23
C PHE A 47 -27.38 9.46 12.95
N PHE A 48 -27.02 8.60 12.00
CA PHE A 48 -27.68 8.52 10.68
C PHE A 48 -28.98 7.69 10.63
N PHE A 49 -29.20 6.78 11.59
CA PHE A 49 -30.45 6.03 11.72
C PHE A 49 -31.59 6.86 12.33
N ARG A 50 -31.27 7.91 13.10
CA ARG A 50 -32.28 8.82 13.67
C ARG A 50 -32.89 9.69 12.59
N SER A 51 -34.19 9.58 12.34
CA SER A 51 -34.81 10.30 11.24
C SER A 51 -34.88 11.82 11.43
N GLU A 52 -34.84 12.29 12.68
CA GLU A 52 -34.96 13.70 13.05
C GLU A 52 -33.61 14.32 13.51
N ALA A 53 -32.49 13.63 13.32
CA ALA A 53 -31.18 14.20 13.62
C ALA A 53 -30.78 15.29 12.61
N ASP A 54 -29.83 16.15 13.00
CA ASP A 54 -29.41 17.34 12.26
C ASP A 54 -28.87 17.08 10.84
N HIS A 55 -28.64 15.82 10.46
CA HIS A 55 -28.18 15.48 9.11
C HIS A 55 -29.22 15.72 8.01
N GLY A 56 -30.51 15.83 8.34
CA GLY A 56 -31.56 16.18 7.37
C GLY A 56 -31.83 15.12 6.29
N LEU A 57 -31.54 13.85 6.58
CA LEU A 57 -31.71 12.73 5.62
C LEU A 57 -32.96 11.90 5.88
N GLY A 58 -33.78 12.29 6.88
CA GLY A 58 -34.93 11.49 7.30
C GLY A 58 -34.51 10.07 7.69
N ALA A 59 -35.39 9.11 7.43
CA ALA A 59 -35.16 7.69 7.72
C ALA A 59 -34.31 6.96 6.66
N LEU A 60 -33.40 7.65 5.95
CA LEU A 60 -32.62 7.10 4.83
C LEU A 60 -31.93 5.77 5.18
N PHE A 61 -31.24 5.70 6.32
CA PHE A 61 -30.50 4.49 6.73
C PHE A 61 -31.45 3.33 7.06
N THR A 62 -32.53 3.60 7.77
CA THR A 62 -33.55 2.59 8.09
C THR A 62 -34.17 2.03 6.81
N LEU A 63 -34.56 2.91 5.87
CA LEU A 63 -35.11 2.49 4.58
C LEU A 63 -34.11 1.68 3.74
N ALA A 64 -32.84 2.08 3.74
CA ALA A 64 -31.78 1.32 3.06
C ALA A 64 -31.58 -0.06 3.68
N LEU A 65 -31.57 -0.16 5.02
CA LEU A 65 -31.48 -1.42 5.73
C LEU A 65 -32.65 -2.35 5.37
N LEU A 66 -33.88 -1.83 5.37
CA LEU A 66 -35.08 -2.60 5.01
C LEU A 66 -35.06 -3.09 3.56
N ASP A 67 -34.43 -2.36 2.63
CA ASP A 67 -34.24 -2.86 1.25
C ASP A 67 -33.26 -4.02 1.17
N VAL A 68 -32.20 -4.01 2.00
CA VAL A 68 -31.28 -5.15 2.09
C VAL A 68 -32.02 -6.36 2.65
N VAL A 69 -32.77 -6.17 3.74
CA VAL A 69 -33.60 -7.22 4.34
C VAL A 69 -34.58 -7.80 3.31
N ARG A 70 -35.33 -6.96 2.60
CA ARG A 70 -36.32 -7.40 1.59
C ARG A 70 -35.69 -8.30 0.52
N ARG A 71 -34.46 -7.99 0.11
CA ARG A 71 -33.72 -8.79 -0.89
C ARG A 71 -33.21 -10.11 -0.32
N LYS A 72 -32.72 -10.12 0.91
CA LYS A 72 -32.08 -11.31 1.52
C LYS A 72 -33.07 -12.27 2.17
N SER A 73 -34.20 -11.76 2.66
CA SER A 73 -35.26 -12.54 3.30
C SER A 73 -36.63 -12.15 2.73
N PRO A 74 -36.94 -12.55 1.48
CA PRO A 74 -38.24 -12.28 0.87
C PRO A 74 -39.37 -12.90 1.70
N GLY A 75 -40.42 -12.12 1.97
CA GLY A 75 -41.57 -12.55 2.77
C GLY A 75 -41.47 -12.22 4.26
N THR A 76 -40.32 -11.73 4.75
CA THR A 76 -40.24 -11.14 6.10
C THR A 76 -41.11 -9.90 6.18
N GLU A 77 -41.93 -9.82 7.24
CA GLU A 77 -42.70 -8.62 7.56
C GLU A 77 -41.74 -7.47 7.87
N LEU A 78 -41.89 -6.36 7.15
CA LEU A 78 -41.05 -5.18 7.33
C LEU A 78 -41.81 -4.11 8.11
N PRO A 79 -41.11 -3.34 8.96
CA PRO A 79 -41.69 -2.19 9.64
C PRO A 79 -42.35 -1.21 8.67
N VAL A 80 -43.54 -0.74 9.03
CA VAL A 80 -44.11 0.48 8.45
C VAL A 80 -43.54 1.67 9.23
N LEU A 81 -42.89 2.59 8.53
CA LEU A 81 -42.30 3.78 9.14
C LEU A 81 -43.33 4.92 9.16
N ASP A 82 -44.24 4.88 10.13
CA ASP A 82 -45.36 5.81 10.31
C ASP A 82 -45.08 6.93 11.34
N GLY A 83 -43.80 7.14 11.67
CA GLY A 83 -43.38 8.15 12.61
C GLY A 83 -41.85 8.30 12.68
N PRO A 84 -41.36 9.11 13.63
CA PRO A 84 -39.94 9.31 13.84
C PRO A 84 -39.22 8.03 14.24
N VAL A 85 -38.09 7.78 13.58
CA VAL A 85 -37.17 6.69 13.89
C VAL A 85 -36.14 7.19 14.91
N ARG A 86 -36.01 6.44 16.00
CA ARG A 86 -35.13 6.68 17.13
C ARG A 86 -34.14 5.55 17.30
N VAL A 87 -33.06 5.84 18.02
CA VAL A 87 -31.97 4.90 18.23
C VAL A 87 -31.46 4.96 19.66
N SER A 88 -31.50 3.83 20.35
CA SER A 88 -30.75 3.58 21.58
C SER A 88 -29.40 2.98 21.24
N ARG A 89 -28.35 3.41 21.91
CA ARG A 89 -27.00 2.81 21.83
C ARG A 89 -26.70 2.08 23.11
N GLU A 90 -25.90 1.01 23.02
CA GLU A 90 -25.46 0.23 24.19
C GLU A 90 -26.65 -0.11 25.10
N HIS A 91 -27.74 -0.58 24.46
CA HIS A 91 -29.01 -0.81 25.12
C HIS A 91 -28.88 -1.99 26.08
N SER A 92 -29.13 -1.75 27.37
CA SER A 92 -29.04 -2.80 28.39
C SER A 92 -30.10 -3.86 28.17
N MET A 93 -29.68 -5.12 28.24
CA MET A 93 -30.51 -6.30 28.16
C MET A 93 -30.77 -6.88 29.55
N ASP A 94 -31.77 -7.75 29.66
CA ASP A 94 -32.23 -8.30 30.95
C ASP A 94 -31.09 -9.03 31.70
N GLU A 95 -30.22 -9.73 30.97
CA GLU A 95 -29.10 -10.49 31.54
C GLU A 95 -27.77 -9.71 31.60
N GLY A 96 -27.83 -8.37 31.61
CA GLY A 96 -26.66 -7.51 31.86
C GLY A 96 -25.69 -7.35 30.68
N GLN A 97 -26.07 -7.82 29.49
CA GLN A 97 -25.37 -7.52 28.24
C GLN A 97 -25.88 -6.23 27.60
N TRP A 98 -25.13 -5.70 26.64
CA TRP A 98 -25.55 -4.52 25.85
C TRP A 98 -25.65 -4.86 24.37
N LEU A 99 -26.70 -4.37 23.73
CA LEU A 99 -26.83 -4.38 22.27
C LEU A 99 -26.30 -3.07 21.71
N ASP A 100 -25.54 -3.15 20.62
CA ASP A 100 -24.92 -1.98 20.02
C ASP A 100 -25.92 -0.89 19.63
N LEU A 101 -26.99 -1.27 18.92
CA LEU A 101 -28.04 -0.35 18.49
C LEU A 101 -29.43 -0.99 18.57
N LEU A 102 -30.39 -0.25 19.13
CA LEU A 102 -31.82 -0.55 19.06
C LEU A 102 -32.52 0.56 18.29
N VAL A 103 -33.04 0.25 17.10
CA VAL A 103 -33.75 1.20 16.23
C VAL A 103 -35.25 0.96 16.33
N HIS A 104 -36.04 1.99 16.65
CA HIS A 104 -37.49 1.85 16.91
C HIS A 104 -38.22 3.18 16.71
N ASN A 105 -39.55 3.19 16.83
CA ASN A 105 -40.40 4.40 16.78
C ASN A 105 -41.12 4.71 18.11
N GLY A 106 -40.57 4.23 19.23
CA GLY A 106 -41.13 4.48 20.57
C GLY A 106 -41.04 5.95 20.99
N THR A 107 -41.60 6.30 22.15
CA THR A 107 -41.75 7.71 22.58
C THR A 107 -40.44 8.48 22.79
N SER A 108 -39.33 7.81 23.05
CA SER A 108 -38.00 8.42 23.24
C SER A 108 -36.88 7.43 22.87
N ASP A 109 -35.63 7.88 22.72
CA ASP A 109 -34.48 7.03 22.36
C ASP A 109 -34.23 5.84 23.30
N SER A 110 -34.74 5.89 24.53
CA SER A 110 -34.59 4.82 25.53
C SER A 110 -35.91 4.11 25.87
N SER A 111 -37.03 4.50 25.27
CA SER A 111 -38.36 3.96 25.58
C SER A 111 -39.02 3.34 24.37
N LEU A 112 -39.29 2.04 24.46
CA LEU A 112 -40.10 1.29 23.49
C LEU A 112 -41.61 1.48 23.68
N HIS A 113 -42.05 2.29 24.65
CA HIS A 113 -43.47 2.53 24.85
C HIS A 113 -44.12 3.07 23.56
N GLY A 114 -45.20 2.43 23.12
CA GLY A 114 -45.93 2.77 21.89
C GLY A 114 -45.19 2.44 20.59
N ALA A 115 -44.02 1.77 20.63
CA ALA A 115 -43.31 1.39 19.42
C ALA A 115 -44.06 0.29 18.66
N SER A 116 -44.30 0.51 17.36
CA SER A 116 -44.86 -0.52 16.47
C SER A 116 -43.78 -1.47 15.95
N PHE A 117 -42.52 -1.02 15.92
CA PHE A 117 -41.39 -1.85 15.52
C PHE A 117 -40.14 -1.70 16.39
N ALA A 118 -39.28 -2.72 16.35
CA ALA A 118 -37.91 -2.67 16.83
C ALA A 118 -36.95 -3.46 15.93
N ILE A 119 -35.83 -2.86 15.56
CA ILE A 119 -34.72 -3.48 14.84
C ILE A 119 -33.53 -3.51 15.79
N LEU A 120 -33.13 -4.71 16.19
CA LEU A 120 -31.97 -4.97 17.03
C LEU A 120 -30.77 -5.13 16.10
N ILE A 121 -29.71 -4.34 16.31
CA ILE A 121 -28.51 -4.41 15.48
C ILE A 121 -27.29 -4.62 16.37
N GLU A 122 -26.59 -5.74 16.13
CA GLU A 122 -25.27 -6.02 16.69
C GLU A 122 -24.21 -5.69 15.64
N ASN A 123 -23.24 -4.83 15.97
CA ASN A 123 -22.27 -4.27 15.04
C ASN A 123 -20.89 -4.92 15.21
N LYS A 124 -20.40 -5.64 14.20
CA LYS A 124 -19.14 -6.40 14.25
C LYS A 124 -18.13 -5.97 13.21
N VAL A 125 -16.99 -5.42 13.63
CA VAL A 125 -15.93 -4.97 12.71
C VAL A 125 -14.74 -5.93 12.71
N ASN A 126 -14.20 -6.30 13.87
CA ASN A 126 -13.00 -7.14 13.98
C ASN A 126 -13.16 -8.34 14.92
N HIS A 127 -14.37 -8.55 15.46
CA HIS A 127 -14.68 -9.69 16.32
C HIS A 127 -15.68 -10.62 15.62
N TRP A 128 -15.52 -11.92 15.85
CA TRP A 128 -16.53 -12.91 15.55
C TRP A 128 -17.78 -12.74 16.43
N LEU A 129 -18.91 -13.20 15.92
CA LEU A 129 -20.18 -13.22 16.64
C LEU A 129 -20.14 -14.25 17.79
N HIS A 130 -20.13 -13.77 19.02
CA HIS A 130 -20.18 -14.60 20.25
C HIS A 130 -21.27 -14.13 21.22
N ASN A 131 -22.09 -13.17 20.80
CA ASN A 131 -23.13 -12.57 21.61
C ASN A 131 -24.29 -13.54 21.81
N ASP A 132 -24.99 -13.41 22.93
CA ASP A 132 -26.21 -14.14 23.20
C ASP A 132 -27.39 -13.45 22.49
N LEU A 133 -27.60 -13.87 21.24
CA LEU A 133 -28.66 -13.35 20.38
C LEU A 133 -30.07 -13.67 20.91
N ASP A 134 -30.22 -14.75 21.68
CA ASP A 134 -31.48 -15.14 22.30
C ASP A 134 -31.82 -14.21 23.46
N ASN A 135 -30.84 -13.88 24.31
CA ASN A 135 -31.02 -12.87 25.36
C ASN A 135 -31.44 -11.51 24.76
N TYR A 136 -30.76 -11.07 23.70
CA TYR A 136 -31.10 -9.83 23.00
C TYR A 136 -32.53 -9.86 22.49
N TRP A 137 -32.91 -10.97 21.85
CA TRP A 137 -34.27 -11.15 21.38
C TRP A 137 -35.24 -11.09 22.57
N ASN A 138 -35.07 -11.88 23.61
CA ASN A 138 -36.08 -12.00 24.68
C ASN A 138 -36.21 -10.75 25.57
N SER A 139 -35.18 -9.92 25.64
CA SER A 139 -35.17 -8.65 26.38
C SER A 139 -36.05 -7.57 25.73
N VAL A 140 -36.16 -7.56 24.39
CA VAL A 140 -36.97 -6.57 23.67
C VAL A 140 -38.40 -7.08 23.46
N ARG A 141 -39.34 -6.50 24.21
CA ARG A 141 -40.77 -6.87 24.27
C ARG A 141 -41.66 -5.69 23.90
N GLY A 142 -42.85 -5.96 23.33
CA GLY A 142 -43.87 -4.94 23.04
C GLY A 142 -44.13 -4.70 21.55
N PRO A 143 -43.11 -4.34 20.74
CA PRO A 143 -43.30 -4.12 19.30
C PRO A 143 -43.82 -5.36 18.59
N ALA A 144 -44.81 -5.18 17.71
CA ALA A 144 -45.39 -6.27 16.92
C ALA A 144 -44.43 -6.72 15.82
N CYS A 145 -43.75 -5.78 15.17
CA CYS A 145 -42.74 -6.06 14.16
C CYS A 145 -41.35 -5.99 14.78
N LYS A 146 -40.61 -7.11 14.78
CA LYS A 146 -39.29 -7.17 15.39
C LYS A 146 -38.29 -7.88 14.50
N MET A 147 -37.07 -7.35 14.44
CA MET A 147 -36.02 -7.82 13.54
C MET A 147 -34.66 -7.86 14.22
N GLY A 148 -33.88 -8.92 14.00
CA GLY A 148 -32.50 -9.03 14.47
C GLY A 148 -31.54 -8.91 13.30
N ILE A 149 -30.54 -8.04 13.41
CA ILE A 149 -29.52 -7.82 12.38
C ILE A 149 -28.14 -7.98 13.01
N VAL A 150 -27.33 -8.86 12.44
CA VAL A 150 -25.88 -8.85 12.67
C VAL A 150 -25.27 -8.04 11.54
N LEU A 151 -24.86 -6.81 11.83
CA LEU A 151 -24.26 -5.89 10.87
C LEU A 151 -22.74 -5.99 10.99
N GLY A 152 -22.04 -6.54 9.99
CA GLY A 152 -20.61 -6.77 10.18
C GLY A 152 -19.72 -6.78 8.95
N LYS A 153 -18.42 -6.92 9.19
CA LYS A 153 -17.39 -7.00 8.14
C LYS A 153 -17.27 -8.40 7.54
N ASN A 154 -17.24 -9.42 8.38
CA ASN A 154 -17.03 -10.80 7.96
C ASN A 154 -18.37 -11.53 7.86
N PRO A 155 -18.58 -12.42 6.87
CA PRO A 155 -19.78 -13.23 6.77
C PRO A 155 -20.04 -14.05 8.03
N GLU A 156 -21.25 -13.96 8.56
CA GLU A 156 -21.75 -14.77 9.69
C GLU A 156 -23.06 -15.46 9.28
N GLN A 157 -23.39 -16.58 9.94
CA GLN A 157 -24.66 -17.30 9.76
C GLN A 157 -25.41 -17.36 11.09
N PRO A 158 -26.01 -16.24 11.54
CA PRO A 158 -26.79 -16.26 12.76
C PRO A 158 -28.08 -17.05 12.56
N ASP A 159 -28.55 -17.70 13.62
CA ASP A 159 -29.83 -18.40 13.61
C ASP A 159 -31.01 -17.42 13.46
N ALA A 160 -32.08 -17.88 12.81
CA ALA A 160 -33.32 -17.12 12.73
C ALA A 160 -33.82 -16.79 14.16
N PRO A 161 -34.32 -15.57 14.40
CA PRO A 161 -34.76 -14.55 13.44
C PRO A 161 -33.71 -13.51 13.05
N TRP A 162 -32.41 -13.76 13.32
CA TRP A 162 -31.35 -12.82 13.00
C TRP A 162 -30.87 -12.96 11.55
N LEU A 163 -30.55 -11.83 10.93
CA LEU A 163 -30.04 -11.78 9.56
C LEU A 163 -28.68 -11.11 9.53
N PHE A 164 -27.71 -11.74 8.87
CA PHE A 164 -26.42 -11.11 8.59
C PHE A 164 -26.52 -10.12 7.41
N ILE A 165 -26.05 -8.90 7.64
CA ILE A 165 -25.88 -7.86 6.62
C ILE A 165 -24.45 -7.33 6.72
N SER A 166 -23.75 -7.27 5.60
CA SER A 166 -22.41 -6.69 5.59
C SER A 166 -22.44 -5.16 5.58
N HIS A 167 -21.39 -4.55 6.12
CA HIS A 167 -21.22 -3.10 6.06
C HIS A 167 -21.30 -2.52 4.63
N PRO A 168 -20.67 -3.11 3.59
CA PRO A 168 -20.82 -2.64 2.21
C PRO A 168 -22.24 -2.81 1.66
N GLU A 169 -22.95 -3.89 1.99
CA GLU A 169 -24.34 -4.07 1.54
C GLU A 169 -25.25 -2.93 2.02
N LEU A 170 -25.11 -2.52 3.29
CA LEU A 170 -25.82 -1.36 3.83
C LEU A 170 -25.37 -0.06 3.15
N ALA A 171 -24.07 0.15 2.98
CA ALA A 171 -23.54 1.35 2.34
C ALA A 171 -24.07 1.52 0.90
N GLN A 172 -24.04 0.46 0.10
CA GLN A 172 -24.57 0.46 -1.27
C GLN A 172 -26.07 0.76 -1.30
N ALA A 173 -26.85 0.21 -0.36
CA ALA A 173 -28.27 0.48 -0.25
C ALA A 173 -28.56 1.95 0.14
N VAL A 174 -27.72 2.55 0.99
CA VAL A 174 -27.80 3.98 1.34
C VAL A 174 -27.48 4.84 0.13
N GLU A 175 -26.39 4.54 -0.60
CA GLU A 175 -26.00 5.25 -1.82
C GLU A 175 -27.11 5.24 -2.87
N ALA A 176 -27.75 4.08 -3.08
CA ALA A 176 -28.86 3.93 -4.03
C ALA A 176 -30.07 4.83 -3.70
N ARG A 177 -30.29 5.15 -2.42
CA ARG A 177 -31.39 6.03 -1.97
C ARG A 177 -30.99 7.50 -1.84
N LEU A 178 -29.69 7.80 -1.72
CA LEU A 178 -29.19 9.12 -1.39
C LEU A 178 -29.64 10.19 -2.41
N GLY A 179 -29.68 9.86 -3.69
CA GLY A 179 -30.06 10.79 -4.76
C GLY A 179 -31.43 11.43 -4.57
N ALA A 180 -32.40 10.69 -4.01
CA ALA A 180 -33.77 11.18 -3.81
C ALA A 180 -33.92 12.15 -2.63
N VAL A 181 -32.97 12.13 -1.67
CA VAL A 181 -33.03 12.94 -0.44
C VAL A 181 -31.90 13.97 -0.36
N LEU A 182 -31.05 14.05 -1.39
CA LEU A 182 -29.85 14.90 -1.40
C LEU A 182 -30.17 16.38 -1.22
N SER A 183 -31.29 16.86 -1.76
CA SER A 183 -31.71 18.27 -1.63
C SER A 183 -32.15 18.66 -0.22
N GLN A 184 -32.46 17.67 0.63
CA GLN A 184 -32.84 17.87 2.03
C GLN A 184 -31.63 17.70 2.98
N ALA A 185 -30.56 17.07 2.49
CA ALA A 185 -29.36 16.79 3.26
C ALA A 185 -28.72 18.08 3.79
N HIS A 186 -28.40 18.09 5.08
CA HIS A 186 -27.69 19.20 5.67
C HIS A 186 -26.22 19.20 5.22
N THR A 187 -25.78 20.29 4.61
CA THR A 187 -24.46 20.42 3.95
C THR A 187 -23.27 20.10 4.87
N ARG A 188 -23.37 20.41 6.16
CA ARG A 188 -22.35 20.06 7.17
C ARG A 188 -22.10 18.56 7.30
N TYR A 189 -23.14 17.73 7.21
CA TYR A 189 -23.06 16.30 7.54
C TYR A 189 -22.95 15.41 6.31
N LEU A 190 -23.24 15.94 5.12
CA LEU A 190 -23.08 15.20 3.87
C LEU A 190 -21.63 14.70 3.63
N PRO A 191 -20.56 15.48 3.86
CA PRO A 191 -19.20 14.97 3.75
C PRO A 191 -18.91 13.82 4.72
N LEU A 192 -19.43 13.89 5.96
CA LEU A 192 -19.29 12.82 6.95
C LEU A 192 -19.97 11.53 6.47
N LEU A 193 -21.17 11.64 5.88
CA LEU A 193 -21.86 10.51 5.27
C LEU A 193 -21.01 9.89 4.15
N LEU A 194 -20.51 10.69 3.22
CA LEU A 194 -19.70 10.19 2.11
C LEU A 194 -18.42 9.49 2.62
N HIS A 195 -17.76 10.04 3.63
CA HIS A 195 -16.63 9.39 4.28
C HIS A 195 -17.00 8.09 5.00
N LEU A 196 -18.19 8.01 5.60
CA LEU A 196 -18.70 6.77 6.19
C LEU A 196 -18.94 5.72 5.11
N LEU A 197 -19.68 6.04 4.05
CA LEU A 197 -19.99 5.10 2.97
C LEU A 197 -18.74 4.58 2.30
N GLU A 198 -17.77 5.47 2.02
CA GLU A 198 -16.46 5.09 1.51
C GLU A 198 -15.73 4.15 2.49
N TYR A 199 -15.72 4.47 3.79
CA TYR A 199 -15.11 3.64 4.82
C TYR A 199 -15.75 2.24 4.91
N LEU A 200 -17.08 2.16 4.87
CA LEU A 200 -17.82 0.90 4.93
C LEU A 200 -17.55 0.00 3.72
N LYS A 201 -17.51 0.57 2.51
CA LYS A 201 -17.13 -0.15 1.28
C LYS A 201 -15.69 -0.67 1.35
N GLN A 202 -14.76 0.14 1.87
CA GLN A 202 -13.37 -0.26 2.04
C GLN A 202 -13.15 -1.39 3.08
N MET A 203 -14.13 -1.72 3.92
CA MET A 203 -13.99 -2.75 4.96
C MET A 203 -13.84 -4.16 4.40
N THR A 204 -14.46 -4.47 3.25
CA THR A 204 -14.35 -5.79 2.60
C THR A 204 -13.18 -5.89 1.62
N ASP A 205 -12.73 -4.74 1.11
CA ASP A 205 -11.96 -4.70 -0.13
C ASP A 205 -10.45 -4.97 0.00
N SER A 206 -9.90 -5.36 1.16
CA SER A 206 -8.44 -5.18 1.34
C SER A 206 -7.58 -6.31 0.82
N ASN A 207 -8.09 -7.54 0.69
CA ASN A 207 -7.25 -8.66 0.23
C ASN A 207 -7.90 -9.59 -0.79
N HIS A 208 -9.22 -9.88 -0.72
CA HIS A 208 -9.80 -10.95 -1.54
C HIS A 208 -10.02 -10.55 -3.00
N ASP A 209 -10.56 -9.37 -3.30
CA ASP A 209 -10.83 -8.97 -4.69
C ASP A 209 -9.56 -8.57 -5.43
N ASN A 210 -8.63 -7.91 -4.76
CA ASN A 210 -7.29 -7.65 -5.29
C ASN A 210 -6.54 -8.95 -5.58
N PHE A 211 -6.64 -9.93 -4.69
CA PHE A 211 -6.07 -11.27 -4.91
C PHE A 211 -6.78 -11.98 -6.06
N ALA A 212 -8.10 -11.99 -6.13
CA ALA A 212 -8.85 -12.66 -7.19
C ALA A 212 -8.57 -12.03 -8.57
N LEU A 213 -8.50 -10.70 -8.67
CA LEU A 213 -8.11 -10.00 -9.89
C LEU A 213 -6.68 -10.33 -10.30
N ALA A 214 -5.73 -10.27 -9.36
CA ALA A 214 -4.33 -10.61 -9.60
C ALA A 214 -4.16 -12.08 -10.01
N PHE A 215 -4.84 -12.99 -9.31
CA PHE A 215 -4.82 -14.41 -9.53
C PHE A 215 -5.41 -14.76 -10.91
N ASN A 216 -6.57 -14.18 -11.26
CA ASN A 216 -7.18 -14.38 -12.57
C ASN A 216 -6.34 -13.80 -13.70
N PHE A 217 -5.64 -12.68 -13.47
CA PHE A 217 -4.68 -12.14 -14.43
C PHE A 217 -3.48 -13.09 -14.60
N ALA A 218 -2.85 -13.50 -13.49
CA ALA A 218 -1.70 -14.40 -13.50
C ALA A 218 -2.02 -15.76 -14.13
N HIS A 219 -3.21 -16.31 -13.86
CA HIS A 219 -3.67 -17.55 -14.43
C HIS A 219 -3.83 -17.45 -15.96
N ARG A 220 -4.46 -16.37 -16.45
CA ARG A 220 -4.68 -16.14 -17.88
C ARG A 220 -3.39 -15.89 -18.67
N HIS A 221 -2.42 -15.23 -18.06
CA HIS A 221 -1.16 -14.83 -18.69
C HIS A 221 0.06 -15.62 -18.20
N ARG A 222 -0.16 -16.86 -17.74
CA ARG A 222 0.87 -17.68 -17.07
C ARG A 222 2.11 -17.92 -17.94
N ALA A 223 1.93 -18.06 -19.26
CA ALA A 223 3.02 -18.40 -20.17
C ALA A 223 3.90 -17.17 -20.45
N GLU A 224 3.27 -16.03 -20.67
CA GLU A 224 3.92 -14.75 -20.88
C GLU A 224 4.65 -14.28 -19.61
N LEU A 225 4.05 -14.47 -18.44
CA LEU A 225 4.69 -14.20 -17.15
C LEU A 225 5.88 -15.14 -16.90
N ALA A 226 5.78 -16.43 -17.23
CA ALA A 226 6.91 -17.35 -17.13
C ALA A 226 8.04 -16.97 -18.10
N LEU A 227 7.71 -16.52 -19.31
CA LEU A 227 8.69 -16.02 -20.27
C LEU A 227 9.38 -14.75 -19.77
N ALA A 228 8.62 -13.78 -19.25
CA ALA A 228 9.16 -12.58 -18.62
C ALA A 228 10.11 -12.93 -17.46
N GLN A 229 9.72 -13.87 -16.59
CA GLN A 229 10.56 -14.34 -15.50
C GLN A 229 11.85 -15.01 -16.00
N ASN A 230 11.78 -15.78 -17.09
CA ASN A 230 12.96 -16.39 -17.69
C ASN A 230 13.93 -15.33 -18.24
N VAL A 231 13.42 -14.26 -18.86
CA VAL A 231 14.24 -13.12 -19.29
C VAL A 231 14.93 -12.48 -18.10
N ILE A 232 14.17 -12.15 -17.03
CA ILE A 232 14.75 -11.58 -15.79
C ILE A 232 15.81 -12.52 -15.20
N ASN A 233 15.55 -13.83 -15.16
CA ASN A 233 16.51 -14.81 -14.66
C ASN A 233 17.78 -14.91 -15.52
N GLN A 234 17.72 -14.65 -16.82
CA GLN A 234 18.91 -14.58 -17.68
C GLN A 234 19.81 -13.36 -17.37
N PHE A 235 19.23 -12.28 -16.84
CA PHE A 235 20.02 -11.19 -16.25
C PHE A 235 20.62 -11.59 -14.89
N ASN A 236 19.89 -12.40 -14.12
CA ASN A 236 20.21 -12.78 -12.74
C ASN A 236 21.21 -13.97 -12.63
N ASP A 237 21.35 -14.82 -13.65
CA ASP A 237 22.20 -16.01 -13.61
C ASP A 237 23.61 -15.75 -14.16
N LYS A 238 24.54 -15.38 -13.26
CA LYS A 238 26.03 -15.46 -13.37
C LYS A 238 26.75 -14.73 -14.52
N GLY A 239 26.08 -14.36 -15.61
CA GLY A 239 26.71 -13.79 -16.80
C GLY A 239 27.35 -12.43 -16.55
N LEU A 240 26.65 -11.52 -15.86
CA LEU A 240 27.19 -10.21 -15.52
C LEU A 240 28.32 -10.31 -14.46
N ALA A 241 28.22 -11.27 -13.54
CA ALA A 241 29.27 -11.55 -12.56
C ALA A 241 30.57 -12.03 -13.21
N ASN A 242 30.46 -12.91 -14.20
CA ASN A 242 31.61 -13.41 -14.97
C ASN A 242 32.29 -12.27 -15.74
N VAL A 243 31.53 -11.32 -16.30
CA VAL A 243 32.09 -10.15 -16.99
C VAL A 243 33.10 -9.39 -16.14
N ILE A 244 32.85 -9.31 -14.83
CA ILE A 244 33.72 -8.59 -13.90
C ILE A 244 34.98 -9.37 -13.57
N VAL A 245 34.85 -10.69 -13.34
CA VAL A 245 36.00 -11.58 -13.16
C VAL A 245 36.90 -11.50 -14.40
N GLU A 246 36.31 -11.38 -15.59
CA GLU A 246 37.06 -11.19 -16.84
C GLU A 246 37.69 -9.79 -16.94
N ALA A 247 37.02 -8.71 -16.51
CA ALA A 247 37.52 -7.33 -16.59
C ALA A 247 38.65 -7.01 -15.59
N TRP A 248 38.49 -7.48 -14.34
CA TRP A 248 39.32 -7.09 -13.20
C TRP A 248 40.15 -8.24 -12.62
N GLY A 249 39.88 -9.48 -13.02
CA GLY A 249 40.64 -10.64 -12.60
C GLY A 249 40.06 -11.36 -11.38
N PRO A 250 40.77 -12.40 -10.91
CA PRO A 250 40.26 -13.36 -9.91
C PRO A 250 40.12 -12.79 -8.49
N GLU A 251 40.65 -11.59 -8.23
CA GLU A 251 40.54 -10.89 -6.95
C GLU A 251 39.15 -10.28 -6.73
N TYR A 252 38.26 -10.36 -7.71
CA TYR A 252 36.87 -9.92 -7.59
C TYR A 252 35.91 -11.09 -7.60
N LYS A 253 34.90 -10.98 -6.74
CA LYS A 253 33.79 -11.94 -6.69
C LYS A 253 32.47 -11.22 -6.56
N GLN A 254 31.45 -11.87 -7.08
CA GLN A 254 30.07 -11.49 -6.84
C GLN A 254 29.72 -11.71 -5.37
N GLN A 255 29.12 -10.70 -4.73
CA GLN A 255 28.66 -10.77 -3.34
C GLN A 255 27.16 -11.06 -3.24
N GLY A 256 26.37 -10.57 -4.19
CA GLY A 256 24.93 -10.77 -4.24
C GLY A 256 24.37 -10.48 -5.62
N VAL A 257 23.24 -11.12 -5.95
CA VAL A 257 22.45 -10.78 -7.13
C VAL A 257 21.08 -10.34 -6.68
N PHE A 258 20.62 -9.25 -7.28
CA PHE A 258 19.28 -8.72 -7.13
C PHE A 258 18.67 -8.61 -8.53
N GLU A 259 17.35 -8.47 -8.59
CA GLU A 259 16.62 -8.38 -9.86
C GLU A 259 17.08 -7.19 -10.72
N ASP A 260 17.58 -6.12 -10.09
CA ASP A 260 17.89 -4.82 -10.69
C ASP A 260 19.38 -4.44 -10.63
N ARG A 261 20.22 -5.27 -10.00
CA ARG A 261 21.65 -4.98 -9.81
C ARG A 261 22.50 -6.19 -9.48
N VAL A 262 23.81 -6.03 -9.72
CA VAL A 262 24.85 -6.96 -9.26
C VAL A 262 25.79 -6.25 -8.30
N ASP A 263 26.05 -6.89 -7.16
CA ASP A 263 27.02 -6.46 -6.18
C ASP A 263 28.34 -7.21 -6.37
N ILE A 264 29.41 -6.45 -6.46
CA ILE A 264 30.77 -6.92 -6.74
C ILE A 264 31.65 -6.50 -5.58
N MET A 265 32.51 -7.40 -5.13
CA MET A 265 33.42 -7.12 -4.02
C MET A 265 34.82 -7.65 -4.32
N HIS A 266 35.82 -6.91 -3.88
CA HIS A 266 37.20 -7.39 -3.89
C HIS A 266 37.39 -8.39 -2.74
N VAL A 267 38.07 -9.52 -2.98
CA VAL A 267 38.16 -10.63 -2.02
C VAL A 267 38.82 -10.22 -0.70
N GLN A 268 39.69 -9.21 -0.73
CA GLN A 268 40.41 -8.69 0.44
C GLN A 268 39.75 -7.49 1.11
N ARG A 269 38.70 -6.89 0.52
CA ARG A 269 38.05 -5.65 1.02
C ARG A 269 36.53 -5.83 1.00
N ASN A 270 35.95 -6.13 2.17
CA ASN A 270 34.52 -6.39 2.31
C ASN A 270 33.66 -5.16 2.63
N ASP A 271 34.32 -4.04 2.95
CA ASP A 271 33.72 -2.75 3.31
C ASP A 271 33.36 -1.92 2.07
N VAL A 272 33.84 -2.30 0.89
CA VAL A 272 33.65 -1.57 -0.36
C VAL A 272 33.18 -2.53 -1.44
N ARG A 273 32.16 -2.10 -2.18
CA ARG A 273 31.59 -2.88 -3.28
C ARG A 273 31.36 -2.00 -4.48
N TYR A 274 31.45 -2.59 -5.67
CA TYR A 274 30.84 -1.98 -6.84
C TYR A 274 29.43 -2.51 -7.00
N ILE A 275 28.52 -1.60 -7.32
CA ILE A 275 27.15 -1.93 -7.67
C ILE A 275 26.99 -1.57 -9.15
N VAL A 276 26.65 -2.57 -9.95
CA VAL A 276 26.19 -2.35 -11.33
C VAL A 276 24.67 -2.40 -11.31
N PHE A 277 24.02 -1.24 -11.33
CA PHE A 277 22.57 -1.08 -11.33
C PHE A 277 22.04 -0.93 -12.75
N TYR A 278 21.08 -1.75 -13.13
CA TYR A 278 20.44 -1.76 -14.44
C TYR A 278 18.91 -1.77 -14.36
N GLY A 279 18.34 -1.42 -13.19
CA GLY A 279 16.90 -1.43 -12.98
C GLY A 279 16.11 -0.58 -13.98
N HIS A 280 16.64 0.58 -14.39
CA HIS A 280 15.98 1.41 -15.41
C HIS A 280 15.86 0.71 -16.78
N MET A 281 16.68 -0.30 -17.08
CA MET A 281 16.54 -1.09 -18.31
C MET A 281 15.39 -2.10 -18.22
N LEU A 282 14.87 -2.36 -17.01
CA LEU A 282 13.72 -3.23 -16.76
C LEU A 282 12.40 -2.43 -16.74
N GLU A 283 12.46 -1.10 -16.70
CA GLU A 283 11.31 -0.20 -16.71
C GLU A 283 10.98 0.26 -18.14
N LEU A 284 9.74 0.04 -18.58
CA LEU A 284 9.31 0.31 -19.96
C LEU A 284 9.24 1.81 -20.30
N ASP A 285 9.11 2.68 -19.29
CA ASP A 285 8.92 4.12 -19.40
C ASP A 285 10.20 4.91 -19.09
N LYS A 286 11.32 4.23 -18.83
CA LYS A 286 12.62 4.85 -18.57
C LYS A 286 13.56 4.71 -19.75
N GLU A 287 14.51 5.63 -19.83
CA GLU A 287 15.66 5.47 -20.72
C GLU A 287 16.51 4.27 -20.31
N SER A 288 16.89 3.45 -21.29
CA SER A 288 17.77 2.29 -21.12
C SER A 288 19.16 2.73 -20.65
N THR A 289 19.34 2.78 -19.34
CA THR A 289 20.53 3.30 -18.68
C THR A 289 20.95 2.37 -17.56
N TYR A 290 22.26 2.28 -17.34
CA TYR A 290 22.84 1.58 -16.20
C TYR A 290 23.83 2.47 -15.47
N GLY A 291 24.07 2.15 -14.21
CA GLY A 291 25.00 2.84 -13.34
C GLY A 291 26.02 1.89 -12.78
N ILE A 292 27.26 2.36 -12.68
CA ILE A 292 28.28 1.71 -11.86
C ILE A 292 28.55 2.65 -10.69
N THR A 293 28.58 2.14 -9.47
CA THR A 293 28.77 2.96 -8.27
C THR A 293 29.62 2.24 -7.24
N LEU A 294 30.53 2.97 -6.60
CA LEU A 294 31.24 2.49 -5.42
C LEU A 294 30.38 2.71 -4.18
N TYR A 295 30.14 1.62 -3.46
CA TYR A 295 29.29 1.56 -2.27
C TYR A 295 30.12 1.18 -1.05
N ALA A 296 29.99 1.96 0.02
CA ALA A 296 30.69 1.77 1.28
C ALA A 296 29.79 1.08 2.32
N GLY A 297 29.90 -0.25 2.42
CA GLY A 297 29.05 -1.05 3.28
C GLY A 297 29.27 -0.79 4.77
N GLY A 298 28.23 -0.33 5.46
CA GLY A 298 28.26 -0.10 6.91
C GLY A 298 29.05 1.14 7.36
N ALA A 299 29.45 2.00 6.42
CA ALA A 299 30.18 3.23 6.73
C ALA A 299 29.26 4.36 7.21
N GLU A 300 29.77 5.19 8.13
CA GLU A 300 29.07 6.39 8.57
C GLU A 300 29.04 7.47 7.47
N ARG A 301 27.98 8.30 7.45
CA ARG A 301 27.80 9.39 6.47
C ARG A 301 29.03 10.28 6.28
N LYS A 302 29.71 10.64 7.38
CA LYS A 302 30.89 11.51 7.34
C LYS A 302 32.06 10.83 6.64
N ALA A 303 32.27 9.54 6.89
CA ALA A 303 33.31 8.77 6.24
C ALA A 303 33.04 8.67 4.72
N VAL A 304 31.80 8.38 4.32
CA VAL A 304 31.39 8.34 2.90
C VAL A 304 31.62 9.68 2.21
N ALA A 305 31.25 10.80 2.85
CA ALA A 305 31.47 12.14 2.30
C ALA A 305 32.95 12.46 2.08
N ASN A 306 33.81 12.13 3.05
CA ASN A 306 35.25 12.35 2.93
C ASN A 306 35.85 11.47 1.82
N TRP A 307 35.35 10.24 1.69
CA TRP A 307 35.79 9.32 0.66
C TRP A 307 35.36 9.77 -0.74
N PHE A 308 34.15 10.31 -0.88
CA PHE A 308 33.73 10.99 -2.10
C PHE A 308 34.71 12.09 -2.47
N THR A 309 35.02 13.03 -1.56
CA THR A 309 35.97 14.12 -1.82
C THR A 309 37.34 13.62 -2.25
N TYR A 310 37.86 12.57 -1.58
CA TYR A 310 39.15 11.97 -1.90
C TYR A 310 39.16 11.32 -3.30
N LEU A 311 38.13 10.51 -3.61
CA LEU A 311 38.06 9.78 -4.87
C LEU A 311 37.72 10.70 -6.04
N SER A 312 36.81 11.66 -5.87
CA SER A 312 36.46 12.64 -6.91
C SER A 312 37.62 13.57 -7.25
N GLY A 313 38.60 13.72 -6.34
CA GLY A 313 39.83 14.49 -6.57
C GLY A 313 40.93 13.71 -7.29
N GLN A 314 40.76 12.40 -7.52
CA GLN A 314 41.73 11.62 -8.29
C GLN A 314 41.62 11.97 -9.78
N GLN A 315 42.77 12.14 -10.46
CA GLN A 315 42.78 12.44 -11.89
C GLN A 315 41.99 11.40 -12.70
N ALA A 316 42.14 10.11 -12.36
CA ALA A 316 41.37 9.03 -12.97
C ALA A 316 39.85 9.21 -12.85
N ALA A 317 39.35 9.68 -11.71
CA ALA A 317 37.93 9.93 -11.52
C ALA A 317 37.45 11.16 -12.31
N ILE A 318 38.28 12.20 -12.39
CA ILE A 318 38.01 13.41 -13.17
C ILE A 318 37.94 13.08 -14.66
N ASP A 319 38.93 12.36 -15.19
CA ASP A 319 39.01 11.97 -16.59
C ASP A 319 37.84 11.06 -17.00
N ALA A 320 37.43 10.16 -16.10
CA ALA A 320 36.28 9.30 -16.29
C ALA A 320 34.94 10.02 -16.08
N GLY A 321 34.91 11.24 -15.53
CA GLY A 321 33.69 11.98 -15.23
C GLY A 321 32.84 11.35 -14.13
N LEU A 322 33.48 10.75 -13.12
CA LEU A 322 32.78 10.12 -11.99
C LEU A 322 32.26 11.19 -11.02
N SER A 323 31.02 11.04 -10.56
CA SER A 323 30.35 12.00 -9.69
C SER A 323 29.48 11.32 -8.64
N ARG A 324 28.79 12.09 -7.80
CA ARG A 324 27.75 11.51 -6.95
C ARG A 324 26.50 11.25 -7.79
N LEU A 325 25.83 10.12 -7.56
CA LEU A 325 24.61 9.74 -8.28
C LEU A 325 23.44 9.55 -7.33
N ASP A 326 22.25 9.94 -7.80
CA ASP A 326 20.97 9.87 -7.08
C ASP A 326 20.02 8.88 -7.77
N TRP A 327 20.43 7.61 -7.90
CA TRP A 327 19.68 6.61 -8.67
C TRP A 327 18.35 6.15 -8.09
N PHE A 328 18.18 6.21 -6.77
CA PHE A 328 17.23 5.31 -6.11
C PHE A 328 15.97 5.97 -5.51
N ASP A 329 15.68 7.25 -5.81
CA ASP A 329 14.64 8.06 -5.13
C ASP A 329 14.77 8.11 -3.58
N LYS A 330 15.79 7.45 -3.03
CA LYS A 330 16.21 7.38 -1.64
C LYS A 330 17.68 7.74 -1.61
N SER A 331 18.05 8.70 -0.75
CA SER A 331 19.47 9.00 -0.52
C SER A 331 20.13 7.82 0.19
N TYR A 332 20.70 6.88 -0.58
CA TYR A 332 21.60 5.89 -0.01
C TYR A 332 22.84 6.63 0.49
N LYS A 333 22.97 6.62 1.80
CA LYS A 333 23.99 7.38 2.54
C LYS A 333 25.40 6.82 2.27
N GLU A 334 25.44 5.62 1.70
CA GLU A 334 26.59 4.75 1.49
C GLU A 334 27.12 4.80 0.04
N LEU A 335 26.45 5.49 -0.89
CA LEU A 335 26.96 5.69 -2.24
C LEU A 335 28.07 6.75 -2.21
N VAL A 336 29.25 6.34 -2.66
CA VAL A 336 30.46 7.16 -2.62
C VAL A 336 30.58 7.97 -3.90
N ILE A 337 30.81 7.29 -5.03
CA ILE A 337 31.02 7.89 -6.35
C ILE A 337 30.52 6.92 -7.42
N GLY A 338 29.98 7.44 -8.52
CA GLY A 338 29.25 6.72 -9.53
C GLY A 338 29.41 7.32 -10.92
N LYS A 339 29.06 6.55 -11.95
CA LYS A 339 28.79 7.07 -13.30
C LYS A 339 27.55 6.43 -13.92
N LYS A 340 26.78 7.24 -14.65
CA LYS A 340 25.62 6.84 -15.46
C LYS A 340 26.05 6.62 -16.91
N TYR A 341 25.54 5.55 -17.49
CA TYR A 341 25.78 5.12 -18.85
C TYR A 341 24.45 4.93 -19.59
N THR A 342 24.45 5.24 -20.88
CA THR A 342 23.31 5.00 -21.77
C THR A 342 23.61 3.77 -22.61
N PHE A 343 22.77 2.74 -22.48
CA PHE A 343 22.90 1.53 -23.27
C PHE A 343 22.19 1.72 -24.60
N THR A 344 22.92 1.56 -25.71
CA THR A 344 22.38 1.67 -27.08
C THR A 344 22.33 0.34 -27.83
N GLY A 345 22.82 -0.73 -27.20
CA GLY A 345 22.77 -2.08 -27.75
C GLY A 345 21.36 -2.68 -27.73
N SER A 346 21.29 -3.89 -28.27
CA SER A 346 20.06 -4.66 -28.47
C SER A 346 20.11 -6.08 -27.90
N SER A 347 21.28 -6.50 -27.41
CA SER A 347 21.46 -7.85 -26.85
C SER A 347 22.11 -7.85 -25.46
N LEU A 348 21.90 -8.94 -24.73
CA LEU A 348 22.52 -9.14 -23.42
C LEU A 348 24.05 -9.27 -23.51
N GLU A 349 24.57 -9.83 -24.61
CA GLU A 349 26.01 -9.92 -24.85
C GLU A 349 26.63 -8.54 -25.12
N GLU A 350 25.95 -7.69 -25.89
CA GLU A 350 26.37 -6.29 -26.07
C GLU A 350 26.35 -5.53 -24.73
N PHE A 351 25.32 -5.73 -23.90
CA PHE A 351 25.26 -5.13 -22.57
C PHE A 351 26.43 -5.58 -21.67
N ARG A 352 26.70 -6.89 -21.65
CA ARG A 352 27.84 -7.48 -20.93
C ARG A 352 29.16 -6.88 -21.39
N GLN A 353 29.36 -6.75 -22.69
CA GLN A 353 30.56 -6.15 -23.27
C GLN A 353 30.69 -4.67 -22.92
N GLU A 354 29.60 -3.90 -22.97
CA GLU A 354 29.63 -2.48 -22.63
C GLU A 354 29.95 -2.25 -21.14
N VAL A 355 29.38 -3.07 -20.25
CA VAL A 355 29.72 -3.03 -18.81
C VAL A 355 31.21 -3.35 -18.61
N ARG A 356 31.77 -4.35 -19.32
CA ARG A 356 33.21 -4.66 -19.28
C ARG A 356 34.06 -3.46 -19.63
N GLU A 357 33.77 -2.85 -20.78
CA GLU A 357 34.53 -1.71 -21.30
C GLU A 357 34.43 -0.50 -20.37
N ALA A 358 33.25 -0.26 -19.78
CA ALA A 358 33.08 0.76 -18.76
C ALA A 358 33.94 0.48 -17.52
N LEU A 359 33.94 -0.76 -17.00
CA LEU A 359 34.75 -1.17 -15.86
C LEU A 359 36.26 -1.05 -16.12
N GLU A 360 36.72 -1.39 -17.32
CA GLU A 360 38.14 -1.29 -17.70
C GLU A 360 38.59 0.15 -17.94
N ARG A 361 37.78 0.95 -18.64
CA ARG A 361 38.12 2.32 -19.04
C ARG A 361 37.98 3.31 -17.88
N ASP A 362 36.86 3.27 -17.17
CA ASP A 362 36.49 4.33 -16.23
C ASP A 362 36.81 3.97 -14.77
N TRP A 363 36.84 2.68 -14.41
CA TRP A 363 36.89 2.24 -13.01
C TRP A 363 38.19 1.57 -12.60
N LYS A 364 38.79 0.75 -13.46
CA LYS A 364 40.08 0.10 -13.22
C LYS A 364 41.20 1.11 -12.94
N PRO A 365 41.29 2.28 -13.59
CA PRO A 365 42.30 3.29 -13.24
C PRO A 365 42.13 3.89 -11.83
N LEU A 366 40.92 3.85 -11.25
CA LEU A 366 40.65 4.32 -9.89
C LEU A 366 40.99 3.26 -8.82
N GLU A 367 41.17 2.00 -9.23
CA GLU A 367 41.36 0.85 -8.35
C GLU A 367 42.46 1.03 -7.29
N PRO A 368 43.68 1.50 -7.64
CA PRO A 368 44.75 1.69 -6.65
C PRO A 368 44.37 2.69 -5.55
N ALA A 369 43.59 3.73 -5.87
CA ALA A 369 43.24 4.78 -4.92
C ALA A 369 42.28 4.28 -3.82
N TRP A 370 41.29 3.46 -4.17
CA TRP A 370 40.32 2.98 -3.18
C TRP A 370 40.75 1.69 -2.47
N LEU A 371 41.64 0.88 -3.06
CA LEU A 371 42.23 -0.28 -2.39
C LEU A 371 43.25 0.12 -1.31
N THR A 372 43.99 1.21 -1.52
CA THR A 372 45.07 1.64 -0.60
C THR A 372 44.55 2.36 0.65
N LYS A 373 43.40 3.04 0.58
CA LYS A 373 42.82 3.75 1.73
C LYS A 373 41.57 3.07 2.29
N SER A 374 41.63 2.70 3.57
CA SER A 374 40.43 2.30 4.32
C SER A 374 39.44 3.46 4.44
N ILE A 375 38.13 3.16 4.37
CA ILE A 375 37.05 4.15 4.54
C ILE A 375 37.21 4.89 5.88
N SER A 376 37.60 4.18 6.94
CA SER A 376 37.81 4.76 8.27
C SER A 376 39.05 5.64 8.35
N ALA A 377 40.09 5.36 7.56
CA ALA A 377 41.35 6.11 7.58
C ALA A 377 41.21 7.52 6.98
N VAL A 378 40.42 7.67 5.91
CA VAL A 378 40.15 8.99 5.29
C VAL A 378 39.31 9.88 6.21
N SER A 379 38.55 9.29 7.13
CA SER A 379 37.80 10.03 8.14
C SER A 379 38.70 10.74 9.17
N ALA A 380 39.89 10.18 9.45
CA ALA A 380 40.84 10.73 10.42
C ALA A 380 41.68 11.89 9.85
N GLU A 381 42.12 11.80 8.59
CA GLU A 381 42.99 12.80 7.95
C GLU A 381 42.25 14.09 7.53
N ALA A 382 40.94 14.01 7.23
CA ALA A 382 40.14 15.18 6.86
C ALA A 382 39.91 16.18 8.01
N THR A 383 40.44 15.91 9.20
CA THR A 383 40.38 16.82 10.37
C THR A 383 41.53 17.83 10.41
N VAL A 384 42.44 17.80 9.43
CA VAL A 384 43.60 18.71 9.40
C VAL A 384 43.73 19.38 8.03
N LEU A 385 42.90 20.37 7.78
CA LEU A 385 43.27 21.50 6.93
C LEU A 385 43.00 22.77 7.73
N PRO A 386 44.00 23.65 7.96
CA PRO A 386 43.76 24.91 8.63
C PRO A 386 42.90 25.76 7.70
N VAL A 387 41.78 26.25 8.24
CA VAL A 387 41.04 27.36 7.65
C VAL A 387 42.01 28.54 7.58
N VAL A 388 42.49 28.86 6.38
CA VAL A 388 43.12 30.16 6.14
C VAL A 388 41.99 31.17 6.20
N SER A 389 41.80 31.75 7.39
CA SER A 389 41.01 32.96 7.57
C SER A 389 41.79 34.12 6.96
N SER A 390 41.51 34.47 5.71
CA SER A 390 41.77 35.84 5.24
C SER A 390 40.50 36.64 5.50
N LEU A 391 40.58 37.41 6.60
CA LEU A 391 39.73 38.55 6.91
C LEU A 391 39.64 39.52 5.73
N ASP A 392 38.47 40.17 5.66
CA ASP A 392 38.25 41.58 5.32
C ASP A 392 39.42 42.32 4.65
N GLU A 393 39.19 42.80 3.42
CA GLU A 393 39.39 44.22 3.12
C GLU A 393 38.90 44.59 1.70
N LEU A 394 38.05 45.63 1.66
CA LEU A 394 37.89 46.67 0.63
C LEU A 394 36.78 46.58 -0.43
N SER A 395 35.85 47.52 -0.25
CA SER A 395 34.91 48.22 -1.16
C SER A 395 33.75 47.46 -1.79
#